data_AF-A0A382VUR2-F1
#
_entry.id   AF-A0A382VUR2-F1
#
_cell.length_a   1.000
_cell.length_b   1.000
_cell.length_c   1.000
_cell.angle_alpha   90.00
_cell.angle_beta   90.00
_cell.angle_gamma   90.00
#
_symmetry.space_group_name_H-M   'P 1'
#
loop_
_entity.id
_entity.type
_entity.pdbx_description
1 polymer ?
#
loop_
_entity_poly.entity_id
_entity_poly.type
_entity_poly.pdbx_seq_one_letter_code
_entity_poly.pdbx_strand_id
1 'polypeptide(L)'
;MEEIQDSGKVWCKGSNRPVHAVRAGNKIFATGKEKDQSIECWVDRDVLCVDLHEPQREIRIARKLSLDLEPTLAGTLFNGFTRTKHADVSIVSSDQESVKEIIIFGETYRAGQYNSMSSREFWNKVYP
;
A
#
# COMPACT_ATOMS: atom_id res chain seq x y z
N MET A 1 -3.90 9.61 -16.73
CA MET A 1 -3.34 8.44 -16.04
C MET A 1 -3.06 8.91 -14.64
N GLU A 2 -3.75 8.36 -13.64
CA GLU A 2 -3.44 8.72 -12.27
C GLU A 2 -2.07 8.15 -11.92
N GLU A 3 -1.25 8.98 -11.27
CA GLU A 3 0.07 8.59 -10.77
C GLU A 3 0.09 8.85 -9.26
N ILE A 4 1.05 8.26 -8.56
CA ILE A 4 1.30 8.60 -7.16
C ILE A 4 1.89 10.02 -7.13
N GLN A 5 1.13 10.95 -6.58
CA GLN A 5 1.47 12.37 -6.57
C GLN A 5 2.36 12.75 -5.38
N ASP A 6 2.21 12.03 -4.28
CA ASP A 6 2.88 12.29 -3.00
C ASP A 6 2.80 11.05 -2.11
N SER A 7 3.67 10.96 -1.11
CA SER A 7 3.65 9.87 -0.13
C SER A 7 4.08 10.37 1.25
N GLY A 8 3.65 9.67 2.29
CA GLY A 8 3.96 10.07 3.65
C GLY A 8 3.28 9.20 4.68
N LYS A 9 3.02 9.78 5.84
CA LYS A 9 2.27 9.15 6.92
C LYS A 9 1.04 9.96 7.25
N VAL A 10 -0.02 9.25 7.60
CA VAL A 10 -1.29 9.83 8.07
C VAL A 10 -1.64 9.27 9.43
N TRP A 11 -2.30 10.08 10.25
CA TRP A 11 -2.91 9.61 11.48
C TRP A 11 -4.37 9.26 11.21
N CYS A 12 -4.71 7.97 11.16
CA CYS A 12 -6.09 7.53 11.04
C CYS A 12 -6.77 7.57 12.41
N LYS A 13 -8.02 8.04 12.46
CA LYS A 13 -8.84 7.96 13.68
C LYS A 13 -8.96 6.49 14.11
N GLY A 14 -8.67 6.22 15.39
CA GLY A 14 -8.68 4.86 15.95
C GLY A 14 -7.35 4.10 15.83
N SER A 15 -6.38 4.61 15.05
CA SER A 15 -5.03 4.04 15.01
C SER A 15 -4.20 4.53 16.20
N ASN A 16 -3.32 3.65 16.71
CA ASN A 16 -2.36 3.97 17.76
C ASN A 16 -1.04 4.55 17.23
N ARG A 17 -0.87 4.59 15.90
CA ARG A 17 0.35 5.07 15.24
C ARG A 17 0.07 5.66 13.86
N PRO A 18 0.94 6.54 13.33
CA PRO A 18 0.85 6.99 11.95
C PRO A 18 1.11 5.82 10.99
N VAL A 19 0.30 5.71 9.94
CA VAL A 19 0.41 4.66 8.93
C VAL A 19 0.95 5.24 7.63
N HIS A 20 1.71 4.45 6.88
CA HIS A 20 2.21 4.87 5.58
C HIS A 20 1.05 4.95 4.57
N ALA A 21 1.01 6.05 3.83
CA ALA A 21 -0.03 6.32 2.85
C ALA A 21 0.55 7.01 1.61
N VAL A 22 -0.16 6.86 0.50
CA VAL A 22 0.15 7.52 -0.77
C VAL A 22 -1.05 8.34 -1.23
N ARG A 23 -0.78 9.42 -1.97
CA ARG A 23 -1.80 10.19 -2.66
C ARG A 23 -1.86 9.79 -4.13
N ALA A 24 -3.03 9.37 -4.59
CA ALA A 24 -3.35 9.19 -6.00
C ALA A 24 -4.63 9.98 -6.31
N GLY A 25 -4.57 10.86 -7.31
CA GLY A 25 -5.67 11.76 -7.62
C GLY A 25 -6.04 12.69 -6.46
N ASN A 26 -7.30 12.63 -6.04
CA ASN A 26 -7.84 13.39 -4.89
C ASN A 26 -7.94 12.56 -3.60
N LYS A 27 -7.52 11.30 -3.60
CA LYS A 27 -7.66 10.37 -2.48
C LYS A 27 -6.32 10.06 -1.83
N ILE A 28 -6.39 9.72 -0.54
CA ILE A 28 -5.27 9.20 0.24
C ILE A 28 -5.52 7.72 0.51
N PHE A 29 -4.54 6.88 0.22
CA PHE A 29 -4.62 5.43 0.39
C PHE A 29 -3.65 5.00 1.47
N ALA A 30 -4.17 4.47 2.59
CA ALA A 30 -3.33 3.75 3.54
C ALA A 30 -2.83 2.47 2.89
N THR A 31 -1.52 2.25 2.95
CA THR A 31 -0.87 1.12 2.24
C THR A 31 -0.89 -0.18 3.03
N GLY A 32 -1.16 -0.11 4.34
CA GLY A 32 -1.06 -1.23 5.26
C GLY A 32 0.39 -1.65 5.58
N LYS A 33 1.39 -0.83 5.22
CA LYS A 33 2.80 -1.10 5.50
C LYS A 33 3.08 -1.18 7.00
N GLU A 34 3.67 -2.28 7.44
CA GLU A 34 4.18 -2.45 8.79
C GLU A 34 5.60 -1.86 8.94
N LYS A 35 6.12 -1.83 10.17
CA LYS A 35 7.38 -1.14 10.50
C LYS A 35 8.56 -1.69 9.70
N ASP A 36 8.69 -3.02 9.65
CA ASP A 36 9.87 -3.72 9.14
C ASP A 36 9.72 -4.18 7.67
N GLN A 37 8.59 -3.84 7.04
CA GLN A 37 8.36 -4.05 5.62
C GLN A 37 9.05 -2.96 4.78
N SER A 38 9.64 -3.36 3.66
CA SER A 38 9.87 -2.47 2.53
C SER A 38 8.59 -2.34 1.70
N ILE A 39 8.47 -1.25 0.93
CA ILE A 39 7.28 -0.98 0.12
C ILE A 39 7.66 -0.44 -1.25
N GLU A 40 6.98 -0.94 -2.28
CA GLU A 40 6.90 -0.31 -3.60
C GLU A 40 5.42 -0.11 -3.97
N CYS A 41 5.09 1.07 -4.49
CA CYS A 41 3.74 1.39 -4.94
C CYS A 41 3.76 1.93 -6.36
N TRP A 42 2.75 1.58 -7.16
CA TRP A 42 2.50 2.21 -8.46
C TRP A 42 1.02 2.17 -8.79
N VAL A 43 0.60 3.03 -9.72
CA VAL A 43 -0.72 2.92 -10.34
C VAL A 43 -0.58 2.09 -11.61
N ASP A 44 -1.47 1.11 -11.78
CA ASP A 44 -1.69 0.41 -13.04
C ASP A 44 -3.17 0.56 -13.41
N ARG A 45 -3.45 1.29 -14.50
CA ARG A 45 -4.81 1.67 -14.92
C ARG A 45 -5.59 2.38 -13.80
N ASP A 46 -6.56 1.70 -13.21
CA ASP A 46 -7.51 2.15 -12.21
C ASP A 46 -7.26 1.54 -10.83
N VAL A 47 -6.10 0.89 -10.63
CA VAL A 47 -5.72 0.30 -9.35
C VAL A 47 -4.38 0.85 -8.84
N LEU A 48 -4.34 1.08 -7.53
CA LEU A 48 -3.11 1.22 -6.77
C LEU A 48 -2.58 -0.17 -6.42
N CYS A 49 -1.39 -0.46 -6.90
CA CYS A 49 -0.64 -1.66 -6.62
C CYS A 49 0.36 -1.40 -5.49
N VAL A 50 0.36 -2.25 -4.47
CA VAL A 50 1.24 -2.16 -3.29
C VAL A 50 1.97 -3.49 -3.08
N ASP A 51 3.28 -3.48 -3.20
CA ASP A 51 4.16 -4.59 -2.82
C ASP A 51 4.73 -4.32 -1.42
N LEU A 52 4.42 -5.19 -0.45
CA LEU A 52 5.00 -5.14 0.89
C LEU A 52 5.92 -6.35 1.08
N HIS A 53 7.19 -6.09 1.39
CA HIS A 53 8.19 -7.15 1.46
C HIS A 53 8.95 -7.12 2.78
N GLU A 54 8.88 -8.22 3.52
CA GLU A 54 9.56 -8.44 4.81
C GLU A 54 10.39 -9.73 4.74
N PRO A 55 11.62 -9.66 4.19
CA PRO A 55 12.45 -10.85 3.99
C PRO A 55 12.74 -11.63 5.27
N GLN A 56 12.87 -10.95 6.42
CA GLN A 56 13.22 -11.57 7.69
C GLN A 56 12.14 -12.46 8.27
N ARG A 57 10.89 -12.25 7.85
CA ARG A 57 9.76 -13.13 8.17
C ARG A 57 9.35 -13.98 6.97
N GLU A 58 10.08 -13.88 5.86
CA GLU A 58 9.80 -14.56 4.61
C GLU A 58 8.39 -14.27 4.10
N ILE A 59 7.93 -13.01 4.23
CA ILE A 59 6.60 -12.56 3.83
C ILE A 59 6.71 -11.57 2.67
N ARG A 60 5.88 -11.75 1.65
CA ARG A 60 5.64 -10.75 0.60
C ARG A 60 4.17 -10.67 0.25
N ILE A 61 3.63 -9.46 0.20
CA ILE A 61 2.20 -9.20 0.01
C ILE A 61 2.02 -8.35 -1.24
N ALA A 62 1.21 -8.82 -2.18
CA ALA A 62 0.71 -8.01 -3.28
C ALA A 62 -0.71 -7.56 -2.95
N ARG A 63 -0.96 -6.25 -2.87
CA ARG A 63 -2.27 -5.67 -2.56
C ARG A 63 -2.74 -4.72 -3.65
N LYS A 64 -3.98 -4.93 -4.12
CA LYS A 64 -4.66 -4.11 -5.12
C LYS A 64 -5.80 -3.32 -4.46
N LEU A 65 -5.73 -2.00 -4.56
CA LEU A 65 -6.80 -1.08 -4.16
C LEU A 65 -7.34 -0.39 -5.42
N SER A 66 -8.64 -0.46 -5.68
CA SER A 66 -9.22 0.35 -6.77
C SER A 66 -9.17 1.83 -6.39
N LEU A 67 -8.83 2.68 -7.37
CA LEU A 67 -8.82 4.13 -7.19
C LEU A 67 -10.24 4.70 -7.00
N ASP A 68 -11.26 3.95 -7.40
CA ASP A 68 -12.67 4.29 -7.18
C ASP A 68 -13.18 3.91 -5.79
N LEU A 69 -12.37 3.23 -4.96
CA LEU A 69 -12.77 2.93 -3.58
C LEU A 69 -13.08 4.19 -2.80
N GLU A 70 -14.22 4.15 -2.10
CA GLU A 70 -14.62 5.23 -1.23
C GLU A 70 -13.81 5.20 0.07
N PRO A 71 -13.33 6.35 0.55
CA PRO A 71 -12.68 6.45 1.84
C PRO A 71 -13.60 5.98 2.98
N THR A 72 -13.08 5.16 3.88
CA THR A 72 -13.81 4.68 5.07
C THR A 72 -13.30 5.27 6.37
N LEU A 73 -12.13 5.93 6.33
CA LEU A 73 -11.48 6.51 7.50
C LEU A 73 -11.32 8.01 7.38
N ALA A 74 -11.49 8.72 8.48
CA ALA A 74 -11.04 10.10 8.62
C ALA A 74 -9.66 10.13 9.28
N GLY A 75 -8.81 11.06 8.87
CA GLY A 75 -7.51 11.26 9.48
C GLY A 75 -6.89 12.58 9.10
N THR A 76 -5.64 12.79 9.53
CA THR A 76 -4.89 14.01 9.25
C THR A 76 -3.52 13.64 8.68
N LEU A 77 -3.02 14.44 7.74
CA LEU A 77 -1.65 14.28 7.24
C LEU A 77 -0.65 14.54 8.37
N PHE A 78 0.29 13.61 8.57
CA PHE A 78 1.26 13.67 9.68
C PHE A 78 2.62 14.18 9.21
N ASN A 79 3.33 13.42 8.36
CA ASN A 79 4.61 13.83 7.80
C ASN A 79 4.87 13.17 6.43
N GLY A 80 5.95 13.58 5.74
CA GLY A 80 6.37 13.00 4.46
C GLY A 80 5.69 13.61 3.23
N PHE A 81 4.42 14.01 3.34
CA PHE A 81 3.71 14.72 2.27
C PHE A 81 4.32 16.10 2.05
N THR A 82 5.02 16.29 0.93
CA THR A 82 5.72 17.55 0.61
C THR A 82 4.98 18.37 -0.45
N ARG A 83 4.08 17.73 -1.20
CA ARG A 83 3.32 18.33 -2.31
C ARG A 83 1.84 18.45 -1.99
N THR A 84 1.41 17.91 -0.86
CA THR A 84 0.05 17.97 -0.34
C THR A 84 -0.03 18.92 0.85
N LYS A 85 -0.92 19.91 0.78
CA LYS A 85 -1.15 20.83 1.92
C LYS A 85 -1.73 20.04 3.11
N HIS A 86 -1.22 20.31 4.31
CA HIS A 86 -1.76 19.74 5.54
C HIS A 86 -3.25 20.08 5.68
N ALA A 87 -4.07 19.05 5.76
CA ALA A 87 -5.51 19.13 5.95
C ALA A 87 -6.00 17.83 6.60
N ASP A 88 -7.23 17.87 7.11
CA ASP A 88 -7.98 16.65 7.35
C ASP A 88 -8.32 15.99 6.02
N VAL A 89 -8.18 14.67 5.99
CA VAL A 89 -8.30 13.88 4.77
C VAL A 89 -9.17 12.66 5.02
N SER A 90 -9.91 12.29 3.97
CA SER A 90 -10.59 11.01 3.88
C SER A 90 -9.61 9.98 3.31
N ILE A 91 -9.47 8.85 4.00
CA ILE A 91 -8.48 7.82 3.73
C ILE A 91 -9.18 6.54 3.30
N VAL A 92 -8.78 6.01 2.14
CA VAL A 92 -9.10 4.65 1.71
C VAL A 92 -8.21 3.70 2.51
N SER A 93 -8.85 2.78 3.23
CA SER A 93 -8.15 1.86 4.11
C SER A 93 -7.74 0.60 3.36
N SER A 94 -6.58 0.03 3.71
CA SER A 94 -6.09 -1.23 3.11
C SER A 94 -6.82 -2.47 3.61
N ASP A 95 -7.65 -2.34 4.65
CA ASP A 95 -8.42 -3.43 5.28
C ASP A 95 -9.88 -3.48 4.82
N GLN A 96 -10.28 -2.65 3.84
CA GLN A 96 -11.62 -2.74 3.26
C GLN A 96 -11.81 -4.10 2.58
N GLU A 97 -12.99 -4.72 2.75
CA GLU A 97 -13.31 -6.06 2.23
C GLU A 97 -13.12 -6.18 0.70
N SER A 98 -13.28 -5.08 -0.03
CA SER A 98 -13.09 -5.00 -1.48
C SER A 98 -11.63 -4.98 -1.94
N VAL A 99 -10.68 -4.80 -1.01
CA VAL A 99 -9.24 -4.83 -1.30
C VAL A 99 -8.81 -6.27 -1.54
N LYS A 100 -8.18 -6.51 -2.68
CA LYS A 100 -7.64 -7.84 -3.00
C LYS A 100 -6.20 -7.92 -2.55
N GLU A 101 -5.85 -8.99 -1.83
CA GLU A 101 -4.47 -9.25 -1.44
C GLU A 101 -4.07 -10.72 -1.64
N ILE A 102 -2.81 -10.91 -1.99
CA ILE A 102 -2.14 -12.20 -2.02
C ILE A 102 -0.96 -12.14 -1.07
N ILE A 103 -0.94 -13.04 -0.09
CA ILE A 103 0.14 -13.17 0.89
C ILE A 103 0.95 -14.41 0.54
N ILE A 104 2.23 -14.22 0.23
CA ILE A 104 3.20 -15.29 0.07
C ILE A 104 4.06 -15.35 1.32
N PHE A 105 4.15 -16.52 1.94
CA PHE A 105 4.91 -16.69 3.18
C PHE A 105 5.60 -18.05 3.28
N GLY A 106 6.66 -18.12 4.09
CA GLY A 106 7.32 -19.36 4.51
C GLY A 106 7.84 -20.20 3.33
N GLU A 107 7.39 -21.45 3.23
CA GLU A 107 7.91 -22.37 2.20
C GLU A 107 7.58 -21.91 0.78
N THR A 108 6.36 -21.42 0.55
CA THR A 108 5.98 -20.87 -0.77
C THR A 108 6.87 -19.68 -1.14
N TYR A 109 7.22 -18.84 -0.15
CA TYR A 109 8.13 -17.72 -0.35
C TYR A 109 9.54 -18.20 -0.76
N ARG A 110 10.10 -19.19 -0.04
CA ARG A 110 11.44 -19.74 -0.31
C ARG A 110 11.50 -20.49 -1.63
N ALA A 111 10.63 -21.49 -1.81
CA ALA A 111 10.61 -22.33 -3.01
C ALA A 111 10.32 -21.51 -4.27
N GLY A 112 9.50 -20.46 -4.15
CA GLY A 112 9.19 -19.55 -5.24
C GLY A 112 10.25 -18.47 -5.52
N GLN A 113 11.33 -18.41 -4.73
CA GLN A 113 12.41 -17.42 -4.81
C GLN A 113 11.90 -15.97 -4.78
N TYR A 114 10.90 -15.71 -3.95
CA TYR A 114 10.26 -14.40 -3.87
C TYR A 114 11.11 -13.32 -3.18
N ASN A 115 12.26 -13.69 -2.59
CA ASN A 115 13.19 -12.77 -1.96
C ASN A 115 14.03 -11.97 -2.96
N SER A 116 14.32 -12.53 -4.13
CA SER A 116 15.21 -11.93 -5.13
C SER A 116 14.47 -11.23 -6.27
N MET A 117 13.14 -11.41 -6.36
CA MET A 117 12.33 -10.80 -7.41
C MET A 117 12.19 -9.29 -7.22
N SER A 118 12.25 -8.54 -8.31
CA SER A 118 11.73 -7.18 -8.33
C SER A 118 10.21 -7.17 -8.06
N SER A 119 9.66 -6.02 -7.66
CA SER A 119 8.22 -5.89 -7.43
C SER A 119 7.39 -6.21 -8.66
N ARG A 120 7.88 -5.87 -9.87
CA ARG A 120 7.19 -6.17 -11.12
C ARG A 120 7.17 -7.67 -11.44
N GLU A 121 8.29 -8.36 -11.25
CA GLU A 121 8.36 -9.82 -11.44
C GLU A 121 7.46 -10.55 -10.45
N PHE A 122 7.50 -10.15 -9.18
CA PHE A 122 6.63 -10.69 -8.16
C PHE A 122 5.15 -10.52 -8.54
N TRP A 123 4.76 -9.32 -8.93
CA TRP A 123 3.38 -9.00 -9.29
C TRP A 123 2.89 -9.77 -10.52
N ASN A 124 3.70 -9.85 -11.58
CA ASN A 124 3.35 -10.64 -12.77
C ASN A 124 3.20 -12.13 -12.45
N LYS A 125 3.91 -12.63 -11.42
CA LYS A 125 3.83 -14.03 -11.00
C LYS A 125 2.56 -14.33 -10.20
N VAL A 126 2.12 -13.42 -9.32
CA VAL A 126 0.94 -13.64 -8.45
C VAL A 126 -0.37 -13.11 -9.03
N TYR A 127 -0.29 -12.17 -9.97
CA TYR A 127 -1.40 -11.64 -10.75
C TYR A 127 -1.08 -11.71 -12.25
N PRO A 128 -1.10 -12.93 -12.83
CA PRO A 128 -0.88 -13.11 -14.26
C PRO A 128 -2.00 -12.51 -15.13
#